data_AF-A0A7R9CGM5-F1
#
_entry.id   AF-A0A7R9CGM5-F1
#
_cell.length_a   1.000
_cell.length_b   1.000
_cell.length_c   1.000
_cell.angle_alpha   90.00
_cell.angle_beta   90.00
_cell.angle_gamma   90.00
#
_symmetry.space_group_name_H-M   'P 1'
#
loop_
_entity.id
_entity.type
_entity.pdbx_description
1 polymer ?
#
loop_
_entity_poly.entity_id
_entity_poly.type
_entity_poly.pdbx_seq_one_letter_code
_entity_poly.pdbx_strand_id
1 'polypeptide(L)'
;MSRQLVQYVVVRKDLVKVLGWSIGAVIAQACHACTAVIHMFYQEPCTQEYLQDLDNMHKIILEMSLKNKLSNISFKLLCLVIFQVPDESSLLKIQSQLKASEISHKLWIEQPENIPTCFVLKPYPKQDVQQYFQGLKLFTLK
;
A
#
# COMPACT_ATOMS: atom_id res chain seq x y z
N MET A 1 -20.15 -8.45 9.61
CA MET A 1 -18.80 -8.69 9.04
C MET A 1 -17.89 -7.60 9.58
N SER A 2 -16.71 -7.93 10.13
CA SER A 2 -15.81 -6.93 10.68
C SER A 2 -15.26 -6.02 9.57
N ARG A 3 -15.40 -4.71 9.74
CA ARG A 3 -14.85 -3.69 8.82
C ARG A 3 -13.32 -3.69 8.92
N GLN A 4 -12.66 -4.53 8.13
CA GLN A 4 -11.20 -4.61 8.12
C GLN A 4 -10.61 -3.39 7.43
N LEU A 5 -9.83 -2.57 8.16
CA LEU A 5 -9.09 -1.47 7.56
C LEU A 5 -7.75 -1.96 6.99
N VAL A 6 -7.39 -1.42 5.83
CA VAL A 6 -6.16 -1.73 5.12
C VAL A 6 -5.49 -0.45 4.63
N GLN A 7 -4.17 -0.46 4.60
CA GLN A 7 -3.36 0.52 3.88
C GLN A 7 -2.68 -0.20 2.72
N TYR A 8 -2.89 0.26 1.50
CA TYR A 8 -2.23 -0.31 0.33
C TYR A 8 -1.10 0.58 -0.14
N VAL A 9 0.03 -0.05 -0.43
CA VAL A 9 1.23 0.57 -0.99
C VAL A 9 1.53 -0.13 -2.30
N VAL A 10 1.80 0.62 -3.35
CA VAL A 10 2.19 0.07 -4.65
C VAL A 10 3.57 0.60 -4.99
N VAL A 11 4.50 -0.33 -5.18
CA VAL A 11 5.91 -0.06 -5.37
C VAL A 11 6.30 -0.46 -6.79
N ARG A 12 7.13 0.37 -7.41
CA ARG A 12 7.74 0.06 -8.71
C ARG A 12 8.81 -1.02 -8.60
N LYS A 13 8.70 -2.06 -9.44
CA LYS A 13 9.65 -3.18 -9.47
C LYS A 13 10.91 -2.86 -10.30
N ASP A 14 10.79 -2.01 -11.30
CA ASP A 14 11.91 -1.53 -12.11
C ASP A 14 12.94 -0.71 -11.32
N LEU A 15 12.56 -0.13 -10.17
CA LEU A 15 13.52 0.51 -9.26
C LEU A 15 14.69 -0.42 -8.93
N VAL A 16 14.39 -1.67 -8.56
CA VAL A 16 15.43 -2.67 -8.24
C VAL A 16 16.01 -3.28 -9.52
N LYS A 17 15.15 -3.75 -10.44
CA LYS A 17 15.58 -4.58 -11.58
C LYS A 17 16.26 -3.79 -12.71
N VAL A 18 15.96 -2.50 -12.84
CA VAL A 18 16.41 -1.67 -13.97
C VAL A 18 17.23 -0.48 -13.48
N LEU A 19 16.76 0.22 -12.45
CA LEU A 19 17.41 1.44 -11.94
C LEU A 19 18.46 1.16 -10.85
N GLY A 20 18.67 -0.10 -10.48
CA GLY A 20 19.76 -0.51 -9.59
C GLY A 20 19.57 -0.11 -8.12
N TRP A 21 18.36 0.23 -7.69
CA TRP A 21 18.09 0.60 -6.30
C TRP A 21 18.28 -0.59 -5.37
N SER A 22 18.85 -0.32 -4.19
CA SER A 22 18.90 -1.33 -3.13
C SER A 22 17.49 -1.61 -2.59
N ILE A 23 17.26 -2.83 -2.11
CA ILE A 23 16.01 -3.21 -1.46
C ILE A 23 15.72 -2.30 -0.27
N GLY A 24 16.77 -1.96 0.50
CA GLY A 24 16.66 -1.04 1.63
C GLY A 24 16.16 0.34 1.22
N ALA A 25 16.65 0.88 0.09
CA ALA A 25 16.17 2.15 -0.45
C ALA A 25 14.68 2.07 -0.79
N VAL A 26 14.24 1.03 -1.52
CA VAL A 26 12.83 0.85 -1.89
C VAL A 26 11.91 0.71 -0.67
N ILE A 27 12.35 -0.01 0.37
CA ILE A 27 11.61 -0.12 1.63
C ILE A 27 11.54 1.23 2.34
N ALA A 28 12.64 2.00 2.38
CA ALA A 28 12.65 3.32 2.99
C ALA A 28 11.65 4.26 2.32
N GLN A 29 11.56 4.25 0.99
CA GLN A 29 10.57 5.01 0.24
C GLN A 29 9.13 4.65 0.65
N ALA A 30 8.82 3.36 0.71
CA ALA A 30 7.50 2.90 1.14
C ALA A 30 7.17 3.34 2.57
N CYS A 31 8.14 3.26 3.49
CA CYS A 31 7.97 3.72 4.87
C CYS A 31 7.70 5.23 4.94
N HIS A 32 8.52 6.05 4.29
CA HIS A 32 8.32 7.50 4.25
C HIS A 32 6.97 7.88 3.66
N ALA A 33 6.57 7.20 2.58
CA ALA A 33 5.28 7.42 1.96
C ALA A 33 4.12 7.10 2.91
N CYS A 34 4.18 5.96 3.61
CA CYS A 34 3.16 5.56 4.60
C CYS A 34 3.04 6.60 5.72
N THR A 35 4.17 7.00 6.32
CA THR A 35 4.19 8.02 7.39
C THR A 35 3.60 9.33 6.90
N ALA A 36 3.97 9.78 5.70
CA ALA A 36 3.47 11.02 5.14
C ALA A 36 1.95 10.99 4.90
N VAL A 37 1.42 9.88 4.38
CA VAL A 37 -0.03 9.71 4.19
C VAL A 37 -0.78 9.72 5.51
N ILE A 38 -0.27 9.00 6.51
CA ILE A 38 -0.88 8.98 7.84
C ILE A 38 -0.94 10.40 8.42
N HIS A 39 0.14 11.17 8.30
CA HIS A 39 0.16 12.56 8.74
C HIS A 39 -0.83 13.43 7.93
N MET A 40 -0.83 13.32 6.59
CA MET A 40 -1.70 14.12 5.72
C MET A 40 -3.19 13.88 5.97
N PHE A 41 -3.57 12.63 6.26
CA PHE A 41 -4.97 12.22 6.45
C PHE A 41 -5.24 11.87 7.90
N TYR A 42 -4.50 12.46 8.85
CA TYR A 42 -4.62 12.12 10.27
C TYR A 42 -6.04 12.35 10.78
N GLN A 43 -6.68 13.46 10.39
CA GLN A 43 -8.02 13.83 10.87
C GLN A 43 -9.16 12.94 10.32
N GLU A 44 -8.87 12.07 9.35
CA GLU A 44 -9.88 11.17 8.79
C GLU A 44 -10.24 10.05 9.79
N PRO A 45 -11.54 9.72 9.98
CA PRO A 45 -11.97 8.71 10.94
C PRO A 45 -11.33 7.34 10.74
N CYS A 46 -11.18 6.90 9.47
CA CYS A 46 -10.52 5.63 9.17
C CYS A 46 -9.04 5.63 9.53
N THR A 47 -8.35 6.78 9.42
CA THR A 47 -6.95 6.91 9.82
C THR A 47 -6.80 6.89 11.33
N GLN A 48 -7.66 7.61 12.07
CA GLN A 48 -7.69 7.57 13.53
C GLN A 48 -7.98 6.15 14.05
N GLU A 49 -9.00 5.48 13.52
CA GLU A 49 -9.33 4.09 13.86
C GLU A 49 -8.16 3.15 13.53
N TYR A 50 -7.48 3.38 12.40
CA TYR A 50 -6.27 2.65 12.04
C TYR A 50 -5.10 2.88 13.00
N LEU A 51 -5.05 3.99 13.75
CA LEU A 51 -3.97 4.26 14.72
C LEU A 51 -4.35 3.92 16.17
N GLN A 52 -5.62 3.58 16.45
CA GLN A 52 -6.08 3.29 17.81
C GLN A 52 -5.59 1.94 18.37
N ASP A 53 -5.25 1.00 17.49
CA ASP A 53 -4.90 -0.37 17.86
C ASP A 53 -3.51 -0.75 17.34
N LEU A 54 -2.49 -0.02 17.82
CA LEU A 54 -1.10 -0.17 17.39
C LEU A 54 -0.52 -1.55 17.75
N ASP A 55 -0.88 -2.10 18.92
CA ASP A 55 -0.37 -3.40 19.38
C ASP A 55 -0.91 -4.58 18.56
N ASN A 56 -2.10 -4.44 17.96
CA ASN A 56 -2.65 -5.41 17.01
C ASN A 56 -2.49 -4.99 15.54
N MET A 57 -1.75 -3.92 15.26
CA MET A 57 -1.38 -3.47 13.92
C MET A 57 -0.37 -4.45 13.31
N HIS A 58 -0.87 -5.59 12.86
CA HIS A 58 -0.04 -6.56 12.17
C HIS A 58 0.24 -6.05 10.76
N LYS A 59 1.50 -5.67 10.51
CA LYS A 59 2.06 -5.41 9.18
C LYS A 59 2.18 -6.76 8.43
N ILE A 60 1.04 -7.37 8.11
CA ILE A 60 1.03 -8.56 7.25
C ILE A 60 1.31 -8.08 5.83
N ILE A 61 2.59 -8.11 5.46
CA ILE A 61 2.97 -8.19 4.06
C ILE A 61 2.39 -9.52 3.59
N LEU A 62 1.18 -9.49 3.01
CA LEU A 62 0.57 -10.69 2.47
C LEU A 62 1.48 -11.18 1.35
N GLU A 63 2.31 -12.19 1.60
CA GLU A 63 2.79 -13.12 0.58
C GLU A 63 1.86 -14.34 0.63
N MET A 64 0.55 -14.13 0.48
CA MET A 64 -0.40 -15.24 0.53
C MET A 64 -0.47 -15.92 -0.83
N SER A 65 0.30 -17.00 -0.97
CA SER A 65 -0.05 -18.09 -1.89
C SER A 65 -1.50 -18.50 -1.66
N LEU A 66 -2.33 -18.35 -2.69
CA LEU A 66 -3.79 -18.55 -2.78
C LEU A 66 -4.32 -19.97 -2.41
N LYS A 67 -3.66 -20.75 -1.55
CA LYS A 67 -4.00 -22.17 -1.33
C LYS A 67 -4.68 -22.53 0.01
N ASN A 68 -4.72 -21.69 1.04
CA ASN A 68 -5.33 -22.11 2.31
C ASN A 68 -6.57 -21.31 2.69
N LYS A 69 -7.72 -22.01 2.68
CA LYS A 69 -8.93 -21.65 3.44
C LYS A 69 -8.55 -21.48 4.91
N LEU A 70 -8.62 -20.26 5.43
CA LEU A 70 -8.62 -20.03 6.88
C LEU A 70 -10.06 -19.78 7.30
N SER A 71 -10.67 -20.83 7.86
CA SER A 71 -11.89 -20.77 8.64
C SER A 71 -11.63 -20.07 9.97
N ASN A 72 -12.45 -19.06 10.29
CA ASN A 72 -12.70 -18.54 11.64
C ASN A 72 -11.47 -18.10 12.45
N ILE A 73 -10.86 -16.98 12.08
CA ILE A 73 -10.21 -16.12 13.08
C ILE A 73 -10.69 -14.69 12.86
N SER A 74 -11.45 -14.18 13.82
CA SER A 74 -11.95 -12.80 13.84
C SER A 74 -10.79 -11.87 14.21
N PHE A 75 -9.86 -11.71 13.27
CA PHE A 75 -8.78 -10.75 13.40
C PHE A 75 -9.30 -9.36 13.05
N LYS A 76 -9.34 -8.47 14.03
CA LYS A 76 -9.51 -7.03 13.80
C LYS A 76 -8.19 -6.46 13.28
N LEU A 77 -7.78 -6.91 12.08
CA LEU A 77 -6.44 -6.68 11.57
C LEU A 77 -6.38 -5.41 10.72
N LEU A 78 -5.73 -4.39 11.27
CA LEU A 78 -5.21 -3.26 10.50
C LEU A 78 -4.01 -3.78 9.69
N CYS A 79 -4.10 -3.77 8.36
CA CYS A 79 -3.15 -4.49 7.51
C CYS A 79 -2.51 -3.58 6.44
N LEU A 80 -1.18 -3.61 6.34
CA LEU A 80 -0.44 -2.97 5.24
C LEU A 80 -0.18 -3.99 4.14
N VAL A 81 -0.72 -3.78 2.93
CA VAL A 81 -0.46 -4.65 1.77
C VAL A 81 0.39 -3.92 0.76
N ILE A 82 1.47 -4.57 0.34
CA ILE A 82 2.41 -4.02 -0.64
C ILE A 82 2.25 -4.78 -1.95
N PHE A 83 1.82 -4.07 -3.00
CA PHE A 83 1.77 -4.58 -4.36
C PHE A 83 2.97 -4.07 -5.17
N GLN A 84 3.30 -4.78 -6.24
CA GLN A 84 4.29 -4.36 -7.21
C GLN A 84 3.67 -4.08 -8.58
N VAL A 85 4.19 -3.05 -9.23
CA VAL A 85 3.94 -2.75 -10.65
C VAL A 85 5.26 -2.79 -11.42
N PRO A 86 5.24 -3.11 -12.72
CA PRO A 86 6.47 -3.27 -13.49
C PRO A 86 7.26 -1.96 -13.62
N ASP A 87 6.58 -0.82 -13.83
CA ASP A 87 7.19 0.45 -14.22
C ASP A 87 6.35 1.66 -13.79
N GLU A 88 6.87 2.86 -14.08
CA GLU A 88 6.23 4.16 -13.80
C GLU A 88 4.87 4.34 -14.49
N SER A 89 4.75 3.95 -15.76
CA SER A 89 3.51 4.11 -16.53
C SER A 89 2.38 3.32 -15.89
N SER A 90 2.68 2.09 -15.47
CA SER A 90 1.75 1.24 -14.72
C SER A 90 1.36 1.84 -13.37
N LEU A 91 2.32 2.45 -12.65
CA LEU A 91 2.07 3.15 -11.39
C LEU A 91 1.10 4.33 -11.58
N LEU A 92 1.39 5.20 -12.56
CA LEU A 92 0.60 6.41 -12.85
C LEU A 92 -0.80 6.08 -13.41
N LYS A 93 -0.94 4.96 -14.13
CA LYS A 93 -2.25 4.49 -14.60
C LYS A 93 -3.17 4.17 -13.43
N ILE A 94 -2.71 3.41 -12.44
CA ILE A 94 -3.51 3.08 -11.26
C ILE A 94 -3.78 4.34 -10.44
N GLN A 95 -2.78 5.21 -10.27
CA GLN A 95 -2.96 6.49 -9.60
C GLN A 95 -4.09 7.32 -10.26
N SER A 96 -4.11 7.38 -11.59
CA SER A 96 -5.14 8.12 -12.33
C SER A 96 -6.54 7.54 -12.13
N GLN A 97 -6.67 6.21 -12.08
CA GLN A 97 -7.94 5.54 -11.76
C GLN A 97 -8.42 5.85 -10.34
N LEU A 98 -7.50 5.89 -9.37
CA LEU A 98 -7.81 6.24 -7.98
C LEU A 98 -8.21 7.72 -7.85
N LYS A 99 -7.54 8.63 -8.57
CA LYS A 99 -7.92 10.05 -8.62
C LYS A 99 -9.32 10.24 -9.20
N ALA A 100 -9.64 9.54 -10.29
CA ALA A 100 -10.97 9.59 -10.91
C ALA A 100 -12.09 9.05 -10.00
N SER A 101 -11.73 8.16 -9.07
CA SER A 101 -12.64 7.61 -8.06
C SER A 101 -12.57 8.35 -6.72
N GLU A 102 -11.89 9.50 -6.65
CA GLU A 102 -11.71 10.33 -5.46
C GLU A 102 -11.13 9.57 -4.24
N ILE A 103 -10.36 8.50 -4.50
CA ILE A 103 -9.68 7.75 -3.45
C ILE A 103 -8.46 8.53 -3.00
N SER A 104 -8.40 8.93 -1.74
CA SER A 104 -7.30 9.69 -1.15
C SER A 104 -6.03 8.85 -1.06
N HIS A 105 -4.97 9.31 -1.71
CA HIS A 105 -3.66 8.66 -1.76
C HIS A 105 -2.56 9.71 -1.91
N LYS A 106 -1.31 9.29 -1.74
CA LYS A 106 -0.12 10.10 -2.04
C LYS A 106 0.77 9.34 -3.02
N LEU A 107 1.15 10.01 -4.10
CA LEU A 107 2.28 9.60 -4.92
C LEU A 107 3.56 10.07 -4.24
N TRP A 108 4.47 9.14 -3.98
CA TRP A 108 5.77 9.43 -3.40
C TRP A 108 6.80 9.58 -4.51
N ILE A 109 7.52 10.70 -4.47
CA ILE A 109 8.50 11.10 -5.48
C ILE A 109 9.82 11.29 -4.72
N GLU A 110 10.85 10.55 -5.11
CA GLU A 110 12.17 10.71 -4.51
C GLU A 110 12.85 11.97 -5.01
N GLN A 111 13.56 12.65 -4.12
CA GLN A 111 14.45 13.77 -4.42
C GLN A 111 15.91 13.37 -4.18
N PRO A 112 16.89 13.94 -4.91
CA PRO A 112 16.75 15.03 -5.90
C PRO A 112 16.38 14.60 -7.33
N GLU A 113 16.33 13.30 -7.64
CA GLU A 113 16.14 12.80 -9.00
C GLU A 113 14.71 12.99 -9.54
N ASN A 114 13.76 13.35 -8.66
CA ASN A 114 12.35 13.60 -8.97
C ASN A 114 11.63 12.40 -9.63
N ILE A 115 11.92 11.19 -9.15
CA ILE A 115 11.39 9.93 -9.70
C ILE A 115 10.22 9.43 -8.83
N PRO A 116 9.04 9.13 -9.41
CA PRO A 116 7.95 8.49 -8.68
C PRO A 116 8.33 7.06 -8.28
N THR A 117 8.38 6.74 -7.00
CA THR A 117 8.86 5.41 -6.55
C THR A 117 7.71 4.49 -6.12
N CYS A 118 6.71 5.04 -5.44
CA CYS A 118 5.55 4.31 -4.98
C CYS A 118 4.35 5.25 -4.81
N PHE A 119 3.16 4.69 -4.67
CA PHE A 119 2.04 5.41 -4.09
C PHE A 119 1.44 4.63 -2.94
N VAL A 120 0.74 5.33 -2.06
CA VAL A 120 0.13 4.76 -0.87
C VAL A 120 -1.22 5.42 -0.60
N LEU A 121 -2.19 4.61 -0.22
CA LEU A 121 -3.53 5.07 0.17
C LEU A 121 -3.52 5.45 1.65
N LYS A 122 -4.41 6.36 2.05
CA LYS A 122 -4.78 6.42 3.48
C LYS A 122 -5.41 5.10 3.91
N PRO A 123 -5.52 4.82 5.21
CA PRO A 123 -6.29 3.67 5.67
C PRO A 123 -7.75 3.72 5.14
N TYR A 124 -8.20 2.61 4.58
CA TYR A 124 -9.55 2.44 4.05
C TYR A 124 -10.14 1.10 4.48
N PRO A 125 -11.48 0.99 4.58
CA PRO A 125 -12.13 -0.31 4.62
C PRO A 125 -11.78 -1.11 3.37
N LYS A 126 -11.33 -2.35 3.56
CA LYS A 126 -10.84 -3.22 2.48
C LYS A 126 -11.83 -3.33 1.33
N GLN A 127 -13.11 -3.47 1.65
CA GLN A 127 -14.19 -3.63 0.68
C GLN A 127 -14.32 -2.43 -0.28
N ASP A 128 -13.94 -1.22 0.16
CA ASP A 128 -14.10 0.01 -0.63
C ASP A 128 -13.00 0.14 -1.69
N VAL A 129 -11.80 -0.40 -1.40
CA VAL A 129 -10.60 -0.19 -2.22
C VAL A 129 -10.05 -1.45 -2.87
N GLN A 130 -10.42 -2.65 -2.43
CA GLN A 130 -9.82 -3.90 -2.93
C GLN A 130 -9.97 -4.09 -4.44
N GLN A 131 -11.07 -3.61 -5.04
CA GLN A 131 -11.34 -3.72 -6.47
C GLN A 131 -10.23 -3.11 -7.36
N TYR A 132 -9.60 -2.01 -6.93
CA TYR A 132 -8.57 -1.32 -7.72
C TYR A 132 -7.23 -2.06 -7.80
N PHE A 133 -7.03 -3.05 -6.93
CA PHE A 133 -5.76 -3.80 -6.80
C PHE A 133 -5.93 -5.27 -7.21
N GLN A 134 -7.10 -5.62 -7.75
CA GLN A 134 -7.33 -6.96 -8.31
C GLN A 134 -6.38 -7.20 -9.48
N GLY A 135 -5.71 -8.35 -9.47
CA GLY A 135 -4.73 -8.72 -10.50
C GLY A 135 -3.32 -8.17 -10.28
N LEU A 136 -3.11 -7.25 -9.32
CA LEU A 136 -1.75 -6.85 -8.93
C LEU A 136 -1.09 -7.97 -8.13
N LYS A 137 0.21 -8.12 -8.34
CA LYS A 137 1.02 -9.10 -7.60
C LYS A 137 1.51 -8.46 -6.32
N LEU A 138 1.56 -9.25 -5.26
CA LEU A 138 2.22 -8.88 -4.01
C LEU A 138 3.70 -8.60 -4.31
N PHE A 139 4.27 -7.61 -3.61
CA PHE A 139 5.66 -7.24 -3.81
C PHE A 139 6.57 -8.40 -3.37
N THR A 140 7.35 -8.92 -4.32
CA THR A 140 8.29 -10.01 -4.07
C THR A 140 9.64 -9.73 -4.70
N LEU A 141 10.69 -10.12 -3.98
CA LEU A 141 12.09 -9.92 -4.35
C LEU A 141 12.63 -11.01 -5.30
N LYS A 142 11.74 -11.84 -5.87
CA LYS A 142 12.06 -12.87 -6.87
C LYS A 142 12.22 -12.27 -8.28
#